data_AF-A0A8J3LXK5-F1
#
_entry.id   AF-A0A8J3LXK5-F1
#
_cell.length_a   1.000
_cell.length_b   1.000
_cell.length_c   1.000
_cell.angle_alpha   90.00
_cell.angle_beta   90.00
_cell.angle_gamma   90.00
#
_symmetry.space_group_name_H-M   'P 1'
#
loop_
_entity.id
_entity.type
_entity.pdbx_description
1 polymer ?
#
loop_
_entity_poly.entity_id
_entity_poly.type
_entity_poly.pdbx_seq_one_letter_code
_entity_poly.pdbx_strand_id
1 'polypeptide(L)'
;MRVLGINAVFHDPSAALVVDGQVVAAAEEERFSRRKHGKRPVPFSAWELPEQAAAWCLASAGIDAAQVDAVAYRRDALTGVGGFDERFPRAFREDAELAYRVRRAGDALTVGRRRVTHPVRPEGFWVSLRTQAGNADDALLRRLYGPRWRELLEAPPGRRPRHVAVTAAGLVAAGSLGLAVLFARPRRVARAVGALAGAAWLAGTAEFAAARITPGPLCPSELSKMLVTSALIPPYATVHWLRGWLRASFMPR
;
A
#
# COMPACT_ATOMS: atom_id res chain seq x y z
N MET A 1 13.30 12.76 -6.18
CA MET A 1 13.70 11.36 -5.94
C MET A 1 14.21 10.75 -7.23
N ARG A 2 15.53 10.54 -7.32
CA ARG A 2 16.21 9.99 -8.49
C ARG A 2 16.60 8.54 -8.23
N VAL A 3 16.04 7.60 -8.97
CA VAL A 3 16.30 6.17 -8.81
C VAL A 3 17.05 5.65 -10.02
N LEU A 4 18.20 5.03 -9.81
CA LEU A 4 18.93 4.33 -10.86
C LEU A 4 18.55 2.83 -10.81
N GLY A 5 17.73 2.39 -11.75
CA GLY A 5 17.44 0.98 -11.98
C GLY A 5 18.56 0.33 -12.78
N ILE A 6 19.04 -0.84 -12.33
CA ILE A 6 20.09 -1.61 -12.99
C ILE A 6 19.53 -2.99 -13.38
N ASN A 7 19.53 -3.32 -14.67
CA ASN A 7 19.37 -4.68 -15.16
C ASN A 7 20.74 -5.21 -15.59
N ALA A 8 21.18 -6.29 -14.96
CA ALA A 8 22.48 -6.91 -15.19
C ALA A 8 22.40 -8.40 -14.83
N VAL A 9 23.44 -9.16 -15.16
CA VAL A 9 23.54 -10.59 -14.76
C VAL A 9 22.44 -11.45 -15.42
N PHE A 10 21.91 -11.03 -16.58
CA PHE A 10 21.16 -11.85 -17.55
C PHE A 10 21.19 -11.16 -18.93
N HIS A 11 20.25 -11.44 -19.86
CA HIS A 11 20.20 -10.73 -21.15
C HIS A 11 19.86 -9.23 -21.00
N ASP A 12 20.19 -8.48 -22.05
CA ASP A 12 19.86 -7.06 -22.26
C ASP A 12 20.27 -6.16 -21.08
N PRO A 13 21.59 -6.10 -20.75
CA PRO A 13 22.08 -5.24 -19.69
C PRO A 13 21.66 -3.81 -20.00
N SER A 14 20.96 -3.19 -19.07
CA SER A 14 20.37 -1.89 -19.26
C SER A 14 20.32 -1.12 -17.95
N ALA A 15 20.39 0.20 -18.05
CA ALA A 15 20.22 1.10 -16.94
C ALA A 15 19.11 2.09 -17.26
N ALA A 16 18.36 2.50 -16.23
CA ALA A 16 17.32 3.52 -16.34
C ALA A 16 17.39 4.48 -15.15
N LEU A 17 17.54 5.77 -15.45
CA LEU A 17 17.44 6.83 -14.46
C LEU A 17 16.02 7.39 -14.44
N VAL A 18 15.35 7.22 -13.30
CA VAL A 18 14.01 7.74 -13.04
C VAL A 18 14.10 8.93 -12.09
N VAL A 19 13.86 10.16 -12.57
CA VAL A 19 13.81 11.38 -11.74
C VAL A 19 12.35 11.72 -11.46
N ASP A 20 11.98 11.69 -10.19
CA ASP A 20 10.66 12.03 -9.66
C ASP A 20 9.49 11.30 -10.36
N GLY A 21 9.76 10.05 -10.75
CA GLY A 21 8.81 9.16 -11.43
C GLY A 21 8.82 9.24 -12.95
N GLN A 22 9.62 10.13 -13.56
CA GLN A 22 9.84 10.18 -15.00
C GLN A 22 11.14 9.48 -15.37
N VAL A 23 11.10 8.59 -16.37
CA VAL A 23 12.32 8.06 -17.01
C VAL A 23 12.96 9.21 -17.79
N VAL A 24 14.04 9.79 -17.27
CA VAL A 24 14.77 10.87 -17.96
C VAL A 24 15.70 10.29 -19.01
N ALA A 25 16.27 9.14 -18.71
CA ALA A 25 17.06 8.36 -19.64
C ALA A 25 16.98 6.87 -19.30
N ALA A 26 16.92 6.04 -20.32
CA ALA A 26 17.14 4.60 -20.22
C ALA A 26 17.93 4.16 -21.45
N ALA A 27 18.86 3.23 -21.28
CA ALA A 27 19.69 2.72 -22.35
C ALA A 27 20.09 1.26 -22.13
N GLU A 28 20.39 0.59 -23.24
CA GLU A 28 20.92 -0.77 -23.29
C GLU A 28 22.42 -0.73 -23.59
N GLU A 29 23.18 -1.57 -22.91
CA GLU A 29 24.64 -1.64 -23.03
C GLU A 29 25.06 -1.96 -24.47
N GLU A 30 24.28 -2.76 -25.21
CA GLU A 30 24.57 -3.15 -26.59
C GLU A 30 24.65 -1.97 -27.58
N ARG A 31 24.05 -0.81 -27.24
CA ARG A 31 24.15 0.42 -28.03
C ARG A 31 25.60 0.94 -28.04
N PHE A 32 26.29 0.80 -26.91
CA PHE A 32 27.65 1.29 -26.66
C PHE A 32 28.70 0.18 -26.80
N SER A 33 28.53 -0.95 -26.11
CA SER A 33 29.45 -2.11 -26.15
C SER A 33 29.54 -2.79 -27.51
N ARG A 34 28.54 -2.56 -28.37
CA ARG A 34 28.33 -3.19 -29.69
C ARG A 34 28.20 -4.72 -29.63
N ARG A 35 28.12 -5.31 -28.43
CA ARG A 35 27.87 -6.73 -28.18
C ARG A 35 26.36 -6.94 -28.03
N LYS A 36 25.74 -7.58 -29.03
CA LYS A 36 24.29 -7.71 -29.08
C LYS A 36 23.76 -8.56 -27.91
N HIS A 37 22.90 -7.98 -27.09
CA HIS A 37 22.22 -8.54 -25.92
C HIS A 37 23.09 -8.94 -24.68
N GLY A 38 24.33 -8.42 -24.55
CA GLY A 38 25.10 -8.46 -23.30
C GLY A 38 26.50 -9.09 -23.40
N LYS A 39 26.66 -10.39 -23.07
CA LYS A 39 27.76 -11.14 -23.72
C LYS A 39 27.39 -11.17 -25.25
N ARG A 40 27.82 -12.15 -26.06
CA ARG A 40 26.68 -12.86 -26.69
C ARG A 40 26.21 -13.74 -25.54
N PRO A 41 24.91 -13.66 -25.12
CA PRO A 41 22.91 -15.43 -23.69
C PRO A 41 22.75 -16.98 -23.78
N VAL A 42 23.72 -17.69 -23.18
CA VAL A 42 24.06 -19.05 -23.53
C VAL A 42 23.17 -19.81 -22.61
N PRO A 43 22.31 -20.69 -23.16
CA PRO A 43 21.28 -21.33 -22.38
C PRO A 43 21.85 -21.74 -21.01
N PHE A 44 21.16 -21.29 -19.96
CA PHE A 44 21.54 -21.46 -18.55
C PHE A 44 22.61 -20.48 -17.95
N SER A 45 22.91 -19.29 -18.53
CA SER A 45 23.84 -18.32 -17.90
C SER A 45 23.43 -16.83 -17.87
N ALA A 46 23.78 -16.17 -16.76
CA ALA A 46 23.86 -14.73 -16.57
C ALA A 46 24.85 -14.03 -17.52
N TRP A 47 24.45 -12.90 -18.14
CA TRP A 47 25.23 -12.11 -19.14
C TRP A 47 25.70 -10.73 -18.57
N GLU A 48 26.08 -9.76 -19.42
CA GLU A 48 26.89 -8.53 -19.13
C GLU A 48 26.30 -7.52 -18.11
N LEU A 49 27.07 -6.47 -17.77
CA LEU A 49 26.72 -5.37 -16.87
C LEU A 49 26.54 -4.03 -17.64
N PRO A 50 25.61 -3.14 -17.25
CA PRO A 50 25.24 -1.93 -18.00
C PRO A 50 26.04 -0.68 -17.63
N GLU A 51 27.37 -0.75 -17.75
CA GLU A 51 28.27 0.31 -17.27
C GLU A 51 28.18 1.58 -18.13
N GLN A 52 28.21 1.45 -19.46
CA GLN A 52 28.11 2.59 -20.38
C GLN A 52 26.68 3.14 -20.43
N ALA A 53 25.67 2.27 -20.37
CA ALA A 53 24.28 2.66 -20.26
C ALA A 53 24.00 3.48 -18.99
N ALA A 54 24.51 3.05 -17.83
CA ALA A 54 24.35 3.80 -16.58
C ALA A 54 25.03 5.17 -16.63
N ALA A 55 26.26 5.25 -17.16
CA ALA A 55 26.98 6.51 -17.33
C ALA A 55 26.23 7.48 -18.27
N TRP A 56 25.71 6.98 -19.40
CA TRP A 56 24.90 7.79 -20.32
C TRP A 56 23.62 8.31 -19.68
N CYS A 57 22.91 7.47 -18.91
CA CYS A 57 21.64 7.89 -18.29
C CYS A 57 21.80 9.02 -17.25
N LEU A 58 22.93 9.08 -16.54
CA LEU A 58 23.27 10.19 -15.65
C LEU A 58 23.58 11.47 -16.43
N ALA A 59 24.43 11.35 -17.47
CA ALA A 59 24.82 12.47 -18.34
C ALA A 59 23.62 13.11 -19.06
N SER A 60 22.70 12.31 -19.61
CA SER A 60 21.48 12.79 -20.28
C SER A 60 20.50 13.54 -19.37
N ALA A 61 20.60 13.34 -18.05
CA ALA A 61 19.82 14.10 -17.07
C ALA A 61 20.59 15.31 -16.48
N GLY A 62 21.86 15.50 -16.85
CA GLY A 62 22.72 16.55 -16.30
C GLY A 62 23.05 16.37 -14.81
N ILE A 63 23.08 15.13 -14.30
CA ILE A 63 23.37 14.83 -12.89
C ILE A 63 24.58 13.91 -12.73
N ASP A 64 25.18 13.93 -11.54
CA ASP A 64 26.15 12.93 -11.11
C ASP A 64 25.50 11.74 -10.36
N ALA A 65 26.32 10.72 -10.06
CA ALA A 65 25.87 9.52 -9.34
C ALA A 65 25.57 9.75 -7.84
N ALA A 66 26.06 10.85 -7.24
CA ALA A 66 25.80 11.20 -5.85
C ALA A 66 24.42 11.88 -5.67
N GLN A 67 23.87 12.46 -6.75
CA GLN A 67 22.51 13.01 -6.81
C GLN A 67 21.40 11.95 -6.98
N VAL A 68 21.78 10.66 -6.99
CA VAL A 68 20.87 9.49 -7.01
C VAL A 68 20.43 9.12 -5.59
N ASP A 69 19.11 9.16 -5.35
CA ASP A 69 18.49 8.90 -4.05
C ASP A 69 18.39 7.40 -3.71
N ALA A 70 18.24 6.53 -4.72
CA ALA A 70 18.16 5.08 -4.53
C ALA A 70 18.65 4.29 -5.76
N VAL A 71 19.05 3.03 -5.54
CA VAL A 71 19.43 2.08 -6.60
C VAL A 71 18.58 0.82 -6.44
N ALA A 72 17.95 0.35 -7.52
CA ALA A 72 17.10 -0.84 -7.51
C ALA A 72 17.79 -2.01 -8.23
N TYR A 73 17.88 -3.19 -7.59
CA TYR A 73 18.66 -4.30 -8.14
C TYR A 73 18.25 -5.72 -7.68
N ARG A 74 18.63 -6.68 -8.53
CA ARG A 74 18.66 -8.15 -8.40
C ARG A 74 17.33 -8.91 -8.49
N ARG A 75 17.18 -9.59 -9.63
CA ARG A 75 16.05 -10.43 -10.08
C ARG A 75 15.91 -11.76 -9.33
N ASP A 76 16.99 -12.28 -8.76
CA ASP A 76 17.07 -13.69 -8.34
C ASP A 76 16.18 -13.99 -7.12
N ALA A 77 16.25 -13.18 -6.06
CA ALA A 77 15.40 -13.35 -4.88
C ALA A 77 13.90 -13.22 -5.23
N LEU A 78 13.56 -12.26 -6.09
CA LEU A 78 12.20 -12.09 -6.63
C LEU A 78 11.75 -13.30 -7.46
N THR A 79 12.66 -13.90 -8.22
CA THR A 79 12.37 -15.09 -9.05
C THR A 79 12.21 -16.35 -8.20
N GLY A 80 13.04 -16.52 -7.17
CA GLY A 80 12.99 -17.66 -6.24
C GLY A 80 11.69 -17.75 -5.43
N VAL A 81 10.97 -16.64 -5.30
CA VAL A 81 9.63 -16.59 -4.66
C VAL A 81 8.47 -16.55 -5.65
N GLY A 82 8.72 -16.54 -6.96
CA GLY A 82 7.70 -16.50 -8.01
C GLY A 82 7.15 -15.11 -8.36
N GLY A 83 7.89 -14.03 -8.10
CA GLY A 83 7.52 -12.66 -8.50
C GLY A 83 6.71 -11.88 -7.46
N PHE A 84 6.06 -10.82 -7.90
CA PHE A 84 5.01 -10.14 -7.13
C PHE A 84 3.68 -10.94 -7.26
N ASP A 85 2.82 -10.92 -6.24
CA ASP A 85 1.50 -11.55 -6.33
C ASP A 85 0.49 -10.55 -6.93
N GLU A 86 0.23 -10.66 -8.22
CA GLU A 86 -0.67 -9.77 -8.99
C GLU A 86 -2.11 -9.69 -8.45
N ARG A 87 -2.49 -10.55 -7.50
CA ARG A 87 -3.76 -10.42 -6.76
C ARG A 87 -3.79 -9.17 -5.87
N PHE A 88 -2.63 -8.57 -5.56
CA PHE A 88 -2.51 -7.26 -4.91
C PHE A 88 -2.41 -6.13 -5.94
N PRO A 89 -3.37 -5.19 -5.99
CA PRO A 89 -3.33 -4.07 -6.93
C PRO A 89 -2.49 -2.87 -6.41
N ARG A 90 -1.66 -3.05 -5.36
CA ARG A 90 -1.01 -1.98 -4.59
C ARG A 90 0.22 -2.44 -3.79
N ALA A 91 1.32 -1.70 -3.97
CA ALA A 91 2.42 -1.57 -3.01
C ALA A 91 1.89 -1.00 -1.67
N PHE A 92 1.54 -1.91 -0.76
CA PHE A 92 1.17 -1.66 0.64
C PHE A 92 1.09 -2.99 1.42
N ARG A 93 0.39 -3.97 0.85
CA ARG A 93 0.32 -5.35 1.37
C ARG A 93 1.13 -6.32 0.53
N GLU A 94 1.22 -6.06 -0.76
CA GLU A 94 2.16 -6.67 -1.70
C GLU A 94 3.60 -6.69 -1.14
N ASP A 95 4.13 -5.57 -0.66
CA ASP A 95 5.50 -5.49 -0.13
C ASP A 95 5.70 -6.36 1.11
N ALA A 96 4.73 -6.37 2.02
CA ALA A 96 4.76 -7.19 3.24
C ALA A 96 4.59 -8.70 2.93
N GLU A 97 3.87 -9.02 1.87
CA GLU A 97 3.64 -10.37 1.37
C GLU A 97 4.89 -10.93 0.68
N LEU A 98 5.50 -10.15 -0.21
CA LEU A 98 6.79 -10.44 -0.83
C LEU A 98 7.88 -10.57 0.25
N ALA A 99 7.94 -9.64 1.20
CA ALA A 99 8.84 -9.69 2.35
C ALA A 99 8.66 -10.95 3.21
N TYR A 100 7.45 -11.51 3.29
CA TYR A 100 7.22 -12.80 3.95
C TYR A 100 7.65 -13.99 3.09
N ARG A 101 7.32 -14.02 1.79
CA ARG A 101 7.78 -15.10 0.88
C ARG A 101 9.30 -15.17 0.77
N VAL A 102 9.98 -14.03 0.66
CA VAL A 102 11.45 -13.92 0.61
C VAL A 102 12.07 -14.50 1.89
N ARG A 103 11.59 -14.09 3.07
CA ARG A 103 12.03 -14.68 4.34
C ARG A 103 11.74 -16.18 4.45
N ARG A 104 10.61 -16.64 3.92
CA ARG A 104 10.24 -18.06 3.89
C ARG A 104 11.10 -18.88 2.92
N ALA A 105 11.71 -18.27 1.91
CA ALA A 105 12.68 -18.90 1.01
C ALA A 105 14.09 -19.04 1.63
N GLY A 106 14.34 -18.41 2.78
CA GLY A 106 15.61 -18.47 3.52
C GLY A 106 16.40 -17.16 3.54
N ASP A 107 15.97 -16.13 2.81
CA ASP A 107 16.61 -14.81 2.80
C ASP A 107 16.38 -14.03 4.11
N ALA A 108 17.33 -13.16 4.46
CA ALA A 108 17.22 -12.30 5.64
C ALA A 108 16.83 -10.86 5.28
N LEU A 109 15.80 -10.33 5.94
CA LEU A 109 15.33 -8.96 5.72
C LEU A 109 15.91 -8.03 6.81
N THR A 110 17.03 -7.39 6.50
CA THR A 110 17.79 -6.57 7.45
C THR A 110 17.50 -5.08 7.30
N VAL A 111 17.16 -4.39 8.41
CA VAL A 111 16.99 -2.92 8.40
C VAL A 111 18.36 -2.24 8.21
N GLY A 112 18.55 -1.59 7.06
CA GLY A 112 19.77 -0.84 6.75
C GLY A 112 19.95 0.41 7.61
N ARG A 113 21.21 0.83 7.80
CA ARG A 113 21.55 2.04 8.59
C ARG A 113 21.36 3.36 7.83
N ARG A 114 21.37 3.35 6.49
CA ARG A 114 21.14 4.54 5.66
C ARG A 114 19.67 4.95 5.73
N ARG A 115 19.40 6.17 6.18
CA ARG A 115 18.07 6.81 6.10
C ARG A 115 18.06 7.76 4.90
N VAL A 116 16.92 7.88 4.23
CA VAL A 116 16.67 8.87 3.17
C VAL A 116 15.42 9.66 3.56
N THR A 117 15.54 10.99 3.56
CA THR A 117 14.43 11.89 3.89
C THR A 117 13.64 12.20 2.63
N HIS A 118 12.53 11.48 2.40
CA HIS A 118 11.65 11.75 1.28
C HIS A 118 10.68 12.91 1.60
N PRO A 119 10.48 13.88 0.70
CA PRO A 119 9.44 14.88 0.86
C PRO A 119 8.07 14.19 0.82
N VAL A 120 7.21 14.48 1.81
CA VAL A 120 5.84 13.94 1.82
C VAL A 120 5.06 14.61 0.70
N ARG A 121 4.62 13.82 -0.27
CA ARG A 121 3.78 14.26 -1.39
C ARG A 121 2.56 15.04 -0.89
N PRO A 122 2.21 16.21 -1.47
CA PRO A 122 1.02 16.95 -1.08
C PRO A 122 -0.24 16.13 -1.37
N GLU A 123 -1.07 15.94 -0.34
CA GLU A 123 -2.21 15.03 -0.40
C GLU A 123 -3.52 15.68 0.06
N GLY A 124 -4.55 15.53 -0.78
CA GLY A 124 -5.82 16.23 -0.64
C GLY A 124 -6.68 15.76 0.53
N PHE A 125 -7.73 16.53 0.83
CA PHE A 125 -8.67 16.30 1.94
C PHE A 125 -9.11 14.83 2.10
N TRP A 126 -9.48 14.19 1.00
CA TRP A 126 -9.98 12.81 0.98
C TRP A 126 -8.92 11.70 1.02
N VAL A 127 -7.61 12.01 1.13
CA VAL A 127 -6.53 11.00 1.14
C VAL A 127 -6.78 9.88 2.14
N SER A 128 -7.22 10.22 3.35
CA SER A 128 -7.44 9.26 4.43
C SER A 128 -8.61 8.30 4.18
N LEU A 129 -9.52 8.62 3.26
CA LEU A 129 -10.51 7.68 2.73
C LEU A 129 -9.91 6.84 1.59
N ARG A 130 -9.20 7.47 0.65
CA ARG A 130 -8.60 6.77 -0.52
C ARG A 130 -7.67 5.62 -0.08
N THR A 131 -6.86 5.83 0.96
CA THR A 131 -5.98 4.79 1.52
C THR A 131 -6.73 3.60 2.13
N GLN A 132 -8.00 3.75 2.51
CA GLN A 132 -8.79 2.62 3.04
C GLN A 132 -9.08 1.54 1.99
N ALA A 133 -8.82 1.78 0.70
CA ALA A 133 -8.87 0.74 -0.32
C ALA A 133 -7.96 -0.46 0.02
N GLY A 134 -6.84 -0.23 0.72
CA GLY A 134 -5.93 -1.29 1.21
C GLY A 134 -6.55 -2.23 2.26
N ASN A 135 -7.72 -1.92 2.82
CA ASN A 135 -8.46 -2.87 3.66
C ASN A 135 -8.96 -4.08 2.85
N ALA A 136 -9.06 -3.99 1.52
CA ALA A 136 -9.36 -5.15 0.67
C ALA A 136 -8.24 -6.19 0.74
N ASP A 137 -6.99 -5.72 0.77
CA ASP A 137 -5.78 -6.54 0.74
C ASP A 137 -5.59 -7.28 2.09
N ASP A 138 -5.96 -6.63 3.20
CA ASP A 138 -6.12 -7.23 4.55
C ASP A 138 -7.12 -8.41 4.60
N ALA A 139 -8.01 -8.54 3.60
CA ALA A 139 -8.92 -9.67 3.47
C ALA A 139 -8.32 -10.81 2.62
N LEU A 140 -7.60 -10.48 1.55
CA LEU A 140 -6.84 -11.45 0.74
C LEU A 140 -5.78 -12.15 1.60
N LEU A 141 -4.96 -11.40 2.34
CA LEU A 141 -3.96 -11.97 3.25
C LEU A 141 -4.55 -12.92 4.30
N ARG A 142 -5.79 -12.66 4.75
CA ARG A 142 -6.50 -13.57 5.66
C ARG A 142 -6.97 -14.87 4.98
N ARG A 143 -7.18 -14.87 3.67
CA ARG A 143 -7.47 -16.10 2.89
C ARG A 143 -6.20 -16.92 2.65
N LEU A 144 -5.09 -16.26 2.27
CA LEU A 144 -3.81 -16.90 1.94
C LEU A 144 -3.13 -17.47 3.18
N TYR A 145 -3.01 -16.67 4.25
CA TYR A 145 -2.20 -16.98 5.44
C TYR A 145 -3.04 -17.16 6.72
N GLY A 146 -4.36 -17.33 6.56
CA GLY A 146 -5.27 -17.64 7.67
C GLY A 146 -5.42 -16.50 8.70
N PRO A 147 -5.85 -16.80 9.94
CA PRO A 147 -6.14 -15.77 10.92
C PRO A 147 -4.89 -15.05 11.47
N ARG A 148 -3.73 -15.74 11.49
CA ARG A 148 -2.45 -15.27 12.05
C ARG A 148 -1.58 -14.49 11.04
N TRP A 149 -2.11 -14.13 9.87
CA TRP A 149 -1.32 -13.48 8.80
C TRP A 149 -0.56 -12.24 9.25
N ARG A 150 -1.09 -11.47 10.22
CA ARG A 150 -0.42 -10.28 10.75
C ARG A 150 0.85 -10.59 11.54
N GLU A 151 0.91 -11.74 12.20
CA GLU A 151 2.10 -12.19 12.91
C GLU A 151 3.17 -12.65 11.91
N LEU A 152 2.75 -13.37 10.86
CA LEU A 152 3.64 -13.87 9.80
C LEU A 152 4.26 -12.74 8.96
N LEU A 153 3.46 -11.74 8.60
CA LEU A 153 3.86 -10.58 7.77
C LEU A 153 4.28 -9.36 8.61
N GLU A 154 4.42 -9.50 9.94
CA GLU A 154 4.79 -8.43 10.89
C GLU A 154 3.93 -7.16 10.76
N ALA A 155 2.67 -7.32 10.33
CA ALA A 155 1.76 -6.24 10.04
C ALA A 155 1.06 -5.73 11.32
N PRO A 156 1.00 -4.40 11.55
CA PRO A 156 0.43 -3.82 12.76
C PRO A 156 -1.08 -4.12 12.93
N PRO A 157 -1.60 -4.15 14.18
CA PRO A 157 -2.98 -4.52 14.47
C PRO A 157 -3.98 -3.53 13.85
N GLY A 158 -4.82 -4.03 12.93
CA GLY A 158 -5.84 -3.23 12.24
C GLY A 158 -7.13 -3.03 13.06
N ARG A 159 -7.73 -1.83 12.95
CA ARG A 159 -8.94 -1.43 13.70
C ARG A 159 -10.26 -2.05 13.20
N ARG A 160 -10.22 -3.04 12.30
CA ARG A 160 -11.39 -3.64 11.63
C ARG A 160 -12.58 -3.95 12.56
N PRO A 161 -12.42 -4.59 13.74
CA PRO A 161 -13.56 -4.88 14.62
C PRO A 161 -14.28 -3.61 15.11
N ARG A 162 -13.51 -2.57 15.47
CA ARG A 162 -14.06 -1.26 15.85
C ARG A 162 -14.74 -0.58 14.66
N HIS A 163 -14.14 -0.61 13.48
CA HIS A 163 -14.74 -0.04 12.27
C HIS A 163 -16.08 -0.71 11.91
N VAL A 164 -16.17 -2.04 12.00
CA VAL A 164 -17.43 -2.78 11.79
C VAL A 164 -18.46 -2.40 12.85
N ALA A 165 -18.09 -2.35 14.14
CA ALA A 165 -19.02 -1.98 15.21
C ALA A 165 -19.57 -0.55 15.07
N VAL A 166 -18.71 0.44 14.78
CA VAL A 166 -19.13 1.83 14.52
C VAL A 166 -20.01 1.91 13.27
N THR A 167 -19.69 1.17 12.21
CA THR A 167 -20.51 1.09 10.99
C THR A 167 -21.90 0.55 11.29
N ALA A 168 -22.00 -0.56 12.02
CA ALA A 168 -23.27 -1.18 12.39
C ALA A 168 -24.11 -0.25 13.28
N ALA A 169 -23.49 0.40 14.27
CA ALA A 169 -24.15 1.38 15.11
C ALA A 169 -24.71 2.57 14.30
N GLY A 170 -23.93 3.12 13.36
CA GLY A 170 -24.38 4.20 12.47
C GLY A 170 -25.55 3.80 11.58
N LEU A 171 -25.52 2.58 11.02
CA LEU A 171 -26.62 2.05 10.19
C LEU A 171 -27.89 1.82 11.01
N VAL A 172 -27.80 1.28 12.23
CA VAL A 172 -28.95 1.09 13.13
C VAL A 172 -29.54 2.44 13.58
N ALA A 173 -28.70 3.43 13.87
CA ALA A 173 -29.15 4.78 14.21
C ALA A 173 -29.91 5.44 13.03
N ALA A 174 -29.32 5.43 11.83
CA ALA A 174 -29.93 5.98 10.63
C ALA A 174 -31.23 5.26 10.22
N GLY A 175 -31.26 3.93 10.28
CA GLY A 175 -32.47 3.14 10.02
C GLY A 175 -33.58 3.42 11.04
N SER A 176 -33.24 3.57 12.32
CA SER A 176 -34.21 3.92 13.37
C SER A 176 -34.79 5.33 13.17
N LEU A 177 -33.98 6.28 12.68
CA LEU A 177 -34.44 7.62 12.32
C LEU A 177 -35.34 7.59 11.07
N GLY A 178 -34.98 6.84 10.03
CA GLY A 178 -35.82 6.66 8.84
C GLY A 178 -37.19 6.05 9.16
N LEU A 179 -37.24 5.03 10.02
CA LEU A 179 -38.49 4.47 10.53
C LEU A 179 -39.31 5.47 11.36
N ALA A 180 -38.65 6.39 12.07
CA ALA A 180 -39.32 7.46 12.83
C ALA A 180 -39.89 8.58 11.95
N VAL A 181 -39.39 8.74 10.71
CA VAL A 181 -39.94 9.66 9.70
C VAL A 181 -41.07 9.00 8.91
N LEU A 182 -40.91 7.74 8.50
CA LEU A 182 -41.88 7.03 7.65
C LEU A 182 -43.14 6.57 8.40
N PHE A 183 -43.08 6.35 9.72
CA PHE A 183 -44.22 5.91 10.52
C PHE A 183 -44.54 6.93 11.61
N ALA A 184 -45.74 7.52 11.57
CA ALA A 184 -46.16 8.63 12.45
C ALA A 184 -46.06 8.36 13.96
N ARG A 185 -45.96 7.10 14.40
CA ARG A 185 -45.68 6.70 15.79
C ARG A 185 -44.69 5.52 15.82
N PRO A 186 -43.37 5.75 15.73
CA PRO A 186 -42.39 4.68 15.92
C PRO A 186 -42.49 4.15 17.37
N ARG A 187 -42.40 2.82 17.53
CA ARG A 187 -42.48 2.15 18.83
C ARG A 187 -41.39 2.70 19.77
N ARG A 188 -41.68 2.85 21.08
CA ARG A 188 -40.72 3.36 22.08
C ARG A 188 -39.37 2.63 22.02
N VAL A 189 -39.40 1.32 21.81
CA VAL A 189 -38.21 0.47 21.63
C VAL A 189 -37.33 0.91 20.45
N ALA A 190 -37.92 1.25 19.29
CA ALA A 190 -37.15 1.70 18.12
C ALA A 190 -36.44 3.04 18.37
N ARG A 191 -37.08 3.97 19.10
CA ARG A 191 -36.43 5.22 19.53
C ARG A 191 -35.28 4.96 20.49
N ALA A 192 -35.45 4.06 21.47
CA ALA A 192 -34.40 3.70 22.42
C ALA A 192 -33.20 3.02 21.74
N VAL A 193 -33.45 2.06 20.84
CA VAL A 193 -32.41 1.38 20.03
C VAL A 193 -31.67 2.39 19.15
N GLY A 194 -32.39 3.28 18.46
CA GLY A 194 -31.79 4.34 17.65
C GLY A 194 -30.91 5.30 18.44
N ALA A 195 -31.36 5.70 19.64
CA ALA A 195 -30.58 6.58 20.53
C ALA A 195 -29.30 5.90 21.06
N LEU A 196 -29.40 4.64 21.52
CA LEU A 196 -28.23 3.87 21.97
C LEU A 196 -27.23 3.61 20.85
N ALA A 197 -27.72 3.28 19.65
CA ALA A 197 -26.88 3.10 18.46
C ALA A 197 -26.23 4.42 18.02
N GLY A 198 -26.96 5.55 18.09
CA GLY A 198 -26.43 6.88 17.82
C GLY A 198 -25.33 7.28 18.80
N ALA A 199 -25.52 7.04 20.10
CA ALA A 199 -24.51 7.28 21.13
C ALA A 199 -23.26 6.40 20.93
N ALA A 200 -23.42 5.12 20.60
CA ALA A 200 -22.30 4.22 20.30
C ALA A 200 -21.54 4.63 19.02
N TRP A 201 -22.24 5.07 17.98
CA TRP A 201 -21.63 5.61 16.76
C TRP A 201 -20.84 6.89 17.04
N LEU A 202 -21.42 7.84 17.79
CA LEU A 202 -20.75 9.08 18.19
C LEU A 202 -19.50 8.80 19.02
N ALA A 203 -19.60 7.98 20.06
CA ALA A 203 -18.49 7.66 20.96
C ALA A 203 -17.34 6.95 20.22
N GLY A 204 -17.64 5.96 19.37
CA GLY A 204 -16.62 5.27 18.57
C GLY A 204 -16.02 6.14 17.46
N THR A 205 -16.79 7.07 16.89
CA THR A 205 -16.28 8.06 15.94
C THR A 205 -15.36 9.07 16.63
N ALA A 206 -15.70 9.52 17.84
CA ALA A 206 -14.88 10.41 18.65
C ALA A 206 -13.58 9.74 19.12
N GLU A 207 -13.61 8.47 19.57
CA GLU A 207 -12.41 7.68 19.91
C GLU A 207 -11.47 7.57 18.71
N PHE A 208 -12.02 7.31 17.52
CA PHE A 208 -11.24 7.20 16.31
C PHE A 208 -10.70 8.56 15.80
N ALA A 209 -11.47 9.63 15.96
CA ALA A 209 -11.02 10.99 15.65
C ALA A 209 -9.88 11.44 16.57
N ALA A 210 -10.01 11.25 17.88
CA ALA A 210 -8.96 11.53 18.85
C ALA A 210 -7.68 10.74 18.52
N ALA A 211 -7.79 9.43 18.29
CA ALA A 211 -6.67 8.57 17.91
C ALA A 211 -5.99 8.94 16.57
N ARG A 212 -6.58 9.81 15.75
CA ARG A 212 -5.98 10.38 14.52
C ARG A 212 -5.49 11.81 14.67
N ILE A 213 -6.10 12.59 15.57
CA ILE A 213 -5.76 14.00 15.81
C ILE A 213 -4.57 14.12 16.76
N THR A 214 -4.51 13.34 17.84
CA THR A 214 -3.45 13.42 18.85
C THR A 214 -2.01 13.29 18.31
N PRO A 215 -1.69 12.43 17.33
CA PRO A 215 -0.35 12.37 16.74
C PRO A 215 -0.12 13.35 15.57
N GLY A 216 -1.11 14.18 15.22
CA GLY A 216 -1.07 15.07 14.05
C GLY A 216 -0.95 16.56 14.40
N PRO A 217 -0.72 17.44 13.39
CA PRO A 217 -0.68 18.88 13.60
C PRO A 217 -2.09 19.42 13.91
N LEU A 218 -2.20 20.21 14.98
CA LEU A 218 -3.49 20.72 15.49
C LEU A 218 -3.99 21.98 14.76
N CYS A 219 -3.69 22.13 13.47
CA CYS A 219 -4.16 23.28 12.68
C CYS A 219 -5.63 23.09 12.24
N PRO A 220 -6.45 24.16 12.11
CA PRO A 220 -7.89 24.03 11.81
C PRO A 220 -8.22 23.27 10.52
N SER A 221 -7.36 23.37 9.50
CA SER A 221 -7.50 22.65 8.24
C SER A 221 -7.29 21.13 8.38
N GLU A 222 -6.27 20.69 9.12
CA GLU A 222 -6.09 19.25 9.39
C GLU A 222 -7.13 18.73 10.39
N LEU A 223 -7.51 19.52 11.41
CA LEU A 223 -8.56 19.14 12.36
C LEU A 223 -9.91 18.88 11.67
N SER A 224 -10.37 19.80 10.81
CA SER A 224 -11.62 19.61 10.05
C SER A 224 -11.57 18.39 9.12
N LYS A 225 -10.45 18.21 8.40
CA LYS A 225 -10.17 17.03 7.57
C LYS A 225 -10.16 15.73 8.38
N MET A 226 -9.52 15.70 9.55
CA MET A 226 -9.50 14.53 10.44
C MET A 226 -10.89 14.22 10.99
N LEU A 227 -11.65 15.21 11.46
CA LEU A 227 -13.00 15.03 11.97
C LEU A 227 -13.94 14.44 10.89
N VAL A 228 -14.05 15.09 9.74
CA VAL A 228 -14.94 14.66 8.63
C VAL A 228 -14.55 13.28 8.12
N THR A 229 -13.25 13.01 7.90
CA THR A 229 -12.83 11.68 7.46
C THR A 229 -12.95 10.60 8.54
N SER A 230 -12.96 10.95 9.84
CA SER A 230 -13.13 9.95 10.92
C SER A 230 -14.54 9.39 10.99
N ALA A 231 -15.57 10.17 10.66
CA ALA A 231 -16.94 9.67 10.54
C ALA A 231 -17.11 8.73 9.33
N LEU A 232 -16.37 8.97 8.24
CA LEU A 232 -16.53 8.28 6.96
C LEU A 232 -15.62 7.06 6.80
N ILE A 233 -14.46 7.01 7.46
CA ILE A 233 -13.52 5.87 7.35
C ILE A 233 -14.10 4.55 7.86
N PRO A 234 -14.78 4.46 9.03
CA PRO A 234 -15.32 3.19 9.52
C PRO A 234 -16.22 2.44 8.50
N PRO A 235 -17.25 3.05 7.89
CA PRO A 235 -18.03 2.37 6.85
C PRO A 235 -17.21 2.12 5.58
N TYR A 236 -16.38 3.07 5.16
CA TYR A 236 -15.62 2.94 3.90
C TYR A 236 -14.56 1.84 3.95
N ALA A 237 -13.84 1.72 5.07
CA ALA A 237 -12.91 0.62 5.36
C ALA A 237 -13.63 -0.74 5.49
N THR A 238 -14.81 -0.75 6.12
CA THR A 238 -15.65 -1.96 6.22
C THR A 238 -16.11 -2.44 4.85
N VAL A 239 -16.57 -1.54 3.97
CA VAL A 239 -16.97 -1.86 2.60
C VAL A 239 -15.79 -2.34 1.74
N HIS A 240 -14.60 -1.73 1.86
CA HIS A 240 -13.42 -2.22 1.15
C HIS A 240 -12.94 -3.58 1.66
N TRP A 241 -12.97 -3.83 2.98
CA TRP A 241 -12.65 -5.16 3.53
C TRP A 241 -13.64 -6.23 3.04
N LEU A 242 -14.94 -5.94 3.03
CA LEU A 242 -15.97 -6.85 2.51
C LEU A 242 -15.80 -7.11 1.00
N ARG A 243 -15.49 -6.08 0.20
CA ARG A 243 -15.19 -6.22 -1.24
C ARG A 243 -13.94 -7.07 -1.49
N GLY A 244 -12.88 -6.88 -0.71
CA GLY A 244 -11.68 -7.72 -0.75
C GLY A 244 -11.99 -9.17 -0.37
N TRP A 245 -12.76 -9.38 0.69
CA TRP A 245 -13.18 -10.71 1.14
C TRP A 245 -14.03 -11.44 0.08
N LEU A 246 -14.98 -10.75 -0.55
CA LEU A 246 -15.78 -11.29 -1.65
C LEU A 246 -14.90 -11.66 -2.86
N ARG A 247 -14.04 -10.75 -3.32
CA ARG A 247 -13.11 -11.02 -4.44
C ARG A 247 -12.20 -12.21 -4.15
N ALA A 248 -11.54 -12.20 -3.00
CA ALA A 248 -10.69 -13.29 -2.55
C ALA A 248 -11.47 -14.61 -2.45
N SER A 249 -12.77 -14.59 -2.10
CA SER A 249 -13.58 -15.80 -1.97
C SER A 249 -13.69 -16.62 -3.27
N PHE A 250 -13.62 -15.96 -4.43
CA PHE A 250 -13.62 -16.60 -5.76
C PHE A 250 -12.22 -16.91 -6.32
N MET A 251 -11.14 -16.45 -5.67
CA MET A 251 -9.76 -16.73 -6.11
C MET A 251 -9.30 -18.11 -5.64
N PRO A 252 -8.49 -18.86 -6.42
CA PRO A 252 -7.73 -19.98 -5.88
C PRO A 252 -6.81 -19.50 -4.74
N ARG A 253 -6.42 -20.42 -3.86
CA ARG A 253 -5.48 -20.15 -2.76
C ARG A 253 -4.05 -20.18 -3.30
#